data_AF-A0A3C1MSF8-F1
#
_entry.id   AF-A0A3C1MSF8-F1
#
_cell.length_a   1.000
_cell.length_b   1.000
_cell.length_c   1.000
_cell.angle_alpha   90.00
_cell.angle_beta   90.00
_cell.angle_gamma   90.00
#
_symmetry.space_group_name_H-M   'P 1'
#
loop_
_entity.id
_entity.type
_entity.pdbx_description
1 polymer ?
#
loop_
_entity_poly.entity_id
_entity_poly.type
_entity_poly.pdbx_seq_one_letter_code
_entity_poly.pdbx_strand_id
1 'polypeptide(L)' 'ASLYSRKHEFEADNYAARQSEAHSLISALTKLYRDNAATLTPDPLYALFYDSHPGAQQRIARLQAAAHN' A
#
# COMPACT_ATOMS: atom_id res chain seq x y z
N ALA A 1 -10.63 -11.70 9.27
CA ALA A 1 -11.46 -10.88 8.36
C ALA A 1 -10.63 -10.08 7.32
N SER A 2 -9.45 -10.58 6.89
CA SER A 2 -8.41 -9.77 6.22
C SER A 2 -8.39 -9.84 4.68
N LEU A 3 -8.95 -10.89 4.05
CA LEU A 3 -8.89 -11.07 2.59
C LEU A 3 -9.76 -10.08 1.78
N TYR A 4 -10.99 -9.80 2.25
CA TYR A 4 -11.88 -8.83 1.61
C TYR A 4 -11.35 -7.38 1.71
N SER A 5 -10.61 -7.08 2.77
CA SER A 5 -9.95 -5.79 2.99
C SER A 5 -8.89 -5.50 1.93
N ARG A 6 -8.03 -6.48 1.60
CA ARG A 6 -6.92 -6.29 0.65
C ARG A 6 -7.36 -5.93 -0.77
N LYS A 7 -8.45 -6.52 -1.26
CA LYS A 7 -8.99 -6.20 -2.59
C LYS A 7 -9.49 -4.76 -2.65
N HIS A 8 -10.23 -4.32 -1.63
CA HIS A 8 -10.73 -2.95 -1.54
C HIS A 8 -9.61 -1.93 -1.39
N GLU A 9 -8.55 -2.23 -0.64
CA GLU A 9 -7.36 -1.37 -0.55
C GLU A 9 -6.73 -1.15 -1.93
N PHE A 10 -6.61 -2.20 -2.74
CA PHE A 10 -6.07 -2.05 -4.10
C PHE A 10 -7.00 -1.30 -5.04
N GLU A 11 -8.32 -1.50 -4.93
CA GLU A 11 -9.30 -0.74 -5.70
C GLU A 11 -9.27 0.75 -5.31
N ALA A 12 -9.10 1.05 -4.02
CA ALA A 12 -8.92 2.41 -3.51
C ALA A 12 -7.61 3.04 -4.00
N ASP A 13 -6.49 2.31 -3.99
CA ASP A 13 -5.20 2.78 -4.52
C ASP A 13 -5.31 3.11 -6.01
N ASN A 14 -5.97 2.25 -6.80
CA ASN A 14 -6.22 2.50 -8.21
C ASN A 14 -7.12 3.71 -8.44
N TYR A 15 -8.17 3.87 -7.64
CA TYR A 15 -9.04 5.05 -7.72
C TYR A 15 -8.24 6.32 -7.39
N ALA A 16 -7.46 6.31 -6.30
CA ALA A 16 -6.62 7.43 -5.91
C ALA A 16 -5.60 7.80 -6.99
N ALA A 17 -4.96 6.80 -7.62
CA ALA A 17 -4.02 7.03 -8.72
C ALA A 17 -4.66 7.62 -9.99
N ARG A 18 -5.98 7.46 -10.15
CA ARG A 18 -6.75 8.11 -11.22
C ARG A 18 -7.19 9.53 -10.87
N GLN A 19 -7.32 9.84 -9.58
CA GLN A 19 -7.76 11.16 -9.10
C GLN A 19 -6.57 12.07 -8.71
N SER A 20 -5.38 11.51 -8.57
CA SER A 20 -4.19 12.22 -8.11
C SER A 20 -2.92 11.61 -8.68
N GLU A 21 -1.84 12.39 -8.71
CA GLU A 21 -0.54 11.95 -9.18
C GLU A 21 -0.02 10.77 -8.36
N ALA A 22 0.28 9.65 -9.02
CA ALA A 22 0.77 8.42 -8.38
C ALA A 22 2.04 8.66 -7.53
N HIS A 23 2.91 9.58 -7.96
CA HIS A 23 4.10 9.97 -7.21
C HIS A 23 3.76 10.62 -5.86
N SER A 24 2.70 11.43 -5.80
CA SER A 24 2.23 12.04 -4.55
C SER A 24 1.68 10.98 -3.58
N LEU A 25 0.99 9.96 -4.09
CA LEU A 25 0.49 8.84 -3.28
C LEU A 25 1.64 8.00 -2.71
N ILE A 26 2.66 7.69 -3.52
CA ILE A 26 3.85 6.96 -3.06
C ILE A 26 4.58 7.74 -1.94
N SER A 27 4.72 9.06 -2.11
CA SER A 27 5.36 9.93 -1.11
C SER A 27 4.56 9.96 0.20
N ALA A 28 3.24 10.14 0.11
CA ALA A 28 2.34 10.12 1.26
C ALA A 28 2.39 8.79 2.03
N LEU A 29 2.34 7.65 1.31
CA LEU A 29 2.45 6.33 1.92
C LEU A 29 3.80 6.13 2.60
N THR A 30 4.89 6.52 1.95
CA THR A 30 6.24 6.41 2.53
C THR A 30 6.37 7.25 3.81
N LYS A 31 5.84 8.47 3.81
CA LYS A 31 5.81 9.33 5.00
C LYS A 31 4.96 8.73 6.12
N LEU A 32 3.76 8.28 5.80
CA LEU A 32 2.85 7.67 6.78
C LEU A 32 3.50 6.47 7.50
N TYR A 33 4.17 5.59 6.75
CA TYR A 33 4.84 4.43 7.34
C TYR A 33 6.05 4.83 8.20
N ARG A 34 6.82 5.83 7.76
CA ARG A 34 7.91 6.40 8.55
C ARG A 34 7.39 6.98 9.87
N ASP A 35 6.35 7.81 9.79
CA ASP A 35 5.81 8.53 10.95
C ASP A 35 5.14 7.58 11.96
N ASN A 36 4.55 6.47 11.48
CA ASN A 36 3.95 5.44 12.33
C ASN A 36 4.95 4.43 12.90
N ALA A 37 6.26 4.56 12.63
CA ALA A 37 7.28 3.55 12.95
C ALA A 37 6.90 2.13 12.49
N ALA A 38 6.05 2.02 11.47
CA ALA A 38 5.61 0.76 10.92
C ALA A 38 6.72 0.24 10.00
N THR A 39 7.06 -1.05 10.13
CA THR A 39 8.10 -1.62 9.29
C THR A 39 7.62 -1.69 7.84
N LEU A 40 8.46 -1.23 6.91
CA LEU A 40 8.20 -1.38 5.47
C LEU A 40 8.40 -2.83 5.01
N THR A 41 9.11 -3.64 5.80
CA THR A 41 9.46 -5.03 5.51
C THR A 41 9.01 -5.94 6.65
N PRO A 42 7.69 -6.08 6.89
CA PRO A 42 7.21 -7.07 7.85
C PRO A 42 7.56 -8.47 7.34
N ASP A 43 7.85 -9.39 8.26
CA ASP A 43 8.05 -10.78 7.90
C ASP A 43 6.79 -11.30 7.16
N PRO A 44 6.91 -11.93 5.98
CA PRO A 44 5.76 -12.31 5.17
C PRO A 44 4.77 -13.24 5.87
N LEU A 45 5.27 -14.14 6.74
CA LEU A 45 4.42 -15.05 7.50
C LEU A 45 3.70 -14.28 8.59
N TYR A 46 4.38 -13.37 9.30
CA TYR A 46 3.75 -12.51 10.29
C TYR A 46 2.66 -11.61 9.66
N ALA A 47 2.98 -10.94 8.55
CA ALA A 47 2.04 -10.06 7.83
C ALA A 47 0.79 -10.81 7.35
N LEU A 48 0.92 -12.06 6.92
CA LEU A 48 -0.21 -12.85 6.43
C LEU A 48 -1.29 -13.06 7.52
N PHE A 49 -0.88 -13.16 8.78
CA PHE A 49 -1.77 -13.41 9.92
C PHE A 49 -2.19 -12.13 10.65
N TYR A 50 -1.28 -11.19 10.84
CA TYR A 50 -1.50 -10.02 11.71
C TYR A 50 -1.86 -8.74 10.95
N ASP A 51 -1.46 -8.61 9.68
CA ASP A 51 -1.81 -7.42 8.91
C ASP A 51 -3.24 -7.53 8.33
N SER A 52 -4.05 -6.54 8.70
CA SER A 52 -5.42 -6.41 8.18
C SER A 52 -5.46 -5.82 6.76
N HIS A 53 -4.33 -5.28 6.28
CA HIS A 53 -4.17 -4.57 5.01
C HIS A 53 -2.89 -5.02 4.29
N PRO A 54 -2.74 -4.80 2.97
CA PRO A 54 -1.49 -5.03 2.29
C PRO A 54 -0.41 -4.09 2.85
N GLY A 55 0.79 -4.61 3.09
CA GLY A 55 1.93 -3.81 3.55
C GLY A 55 2.31 -2.71 2.55
N ALA A 56 2.94 -1.63 3.03
CA ALA A 56 3.32 -0.46 2.22
C ALA A 56 4.07 -0.84 0.95
N GLN A 57 5.04 -1.76 1.07
CA GLN A 57 5.84 -2.24 -0.06
C GLN A 57 4.97 -2.72 -1.23
N GLN A 58 3.93 -3.50 -0.94
CA GLN A 58 3.04 -4.03 -1.98
C GLN A 58 2.20 -2.93 -2.65
N ARG A 59 1.74 -1.96 -1.86
CA ARG A 59 0.95 -0.82 -2.35
C ARG A 59 1.79 0.12 -3.21
N ILE A 60 2.99 0.47 -2.73
CA ILE A 60 3.96 1.30 -3.45
C ILE A 60 4.38 0.63 -4.76
N ALA A 61 4.69 -0.67 -4.75
CA ALA A 61 5.07 -1.40 -5.95
C ALA A 61 3.97 -1.37 -7.03
N ARG A 62 2.70 -1.46 -6.65
CA ARG A 62 1.58 -1.32 -7.59
C ARG A 62 1.42 0.09 -8.13
N LEU A 63 1.52 1.11 -7.28
CA LEU A 63 1.45 2.50 -7.71
C LEU A 63 2.60 2.84 -8.67
N GLN A 64 3.80 2.31 -8.43
CA GLN A 64 4.92 2.42 -9.36
C GLN A 64 4.61 1.74 -10.70
N ALA A 65 4.11 0.51 -10.70
CA ALA A 65 3.73 -0.17 -11.95
C ALA A 65 2.63 0.57 -12.73
N ALA A 66 1.68 1.22 -12.04
CA ALA A 66 0.63 2.03 -12.65
C ALA A 66 1.15 3.37 -13.20
N ALA A 67 2.15 3.98 -12.57
CA ALA A 67 2.75 5.24 -13.01
C ALA A 67 3.71 5.12 -14.20
N HIS A 68 4.20 3.90 -14.47
CA HIS A 68 5.15 3.59 -15.54
C HIS A 68 4.48 3.11 -16.85
N ASN A 69 3.14 3.07 -16.91
CA ASN A 69 2.34 2.82 -18.13
C ASN A 69 1.66 4.10 -18.59
#